data_AF-A0A846DKX3-F1
#
_entry.id   AF-A0A846DKX3-F1
#
_cell.length_a   1.000
_cell.length_b   1.000
_cell.length_c   1.000
_cell.angle_alpha   90.00
_cell.angle_beta   90.00
_cell.angle_gamma   90.00
#
_symmetry.space_group_name_H-M   'P 1'
#
loop_
_entity.id
_entity.type
_entity.pdbx_description
1 polymer ?
#
loop_
_entity_poly.entity_id
_entity_poly.type
_entity_poly.pdbx_seq_one_letter_code
_entity_poly.pdbx_strand_id
1 'polypeptide(L)'
;EFIYGDERKLDRGFIYGMAALAHEAQDPLLRYSLIAPLEFFAHLLFDKTAPIARKFAEETGIQLEYVGDIHSGVEPGGLVNQQHEIIDEDLFTEAVLDEQMRKRGLEMAEYMCDQIELRWKGNLEFAKKREWATPIAVV
;
A
#
# COMPACT_ATOMS: atom_id res chain seq x y z
N GLU A 1 5.00 4.78 -22.85
CA GLU A 1 3.74 3.99 -22.89
C GLU A 1 3.52 3.02 -21.73
N PHE A 2 4.51 2.69 -20.90
CA PHE A 2 4.37 1.66 -19.84
C PHE A 2 3.30 1.96 -18.76
N ILE A 3 3.19 3.19 -18.26
CA ILE A 3 2.25 3.55 -17.18
C ILE A 3 0.79 3.59 -17.70
N TYR A 4 0.59 3.91 -18.98
CA TYR A 4 -0.73 4.07 -19.59
C TYR A 4 -1.17 2.88 -20.45
N GLY A 5 -0.31 1.87 -20.64
CA GLY A 5 -0.63 0.64 -21.37
C GLY A 5 -1.73 -0.19 -20.71
N ASP A 6 -2.28 -1.13 -21.47
CA ASP A 6 -3.34 -2.04 -21.01
C ASP A 6 -2.88 -2.90 -19.83
N GLU A 7 -1.60 -3.21 -19.76
CA GLU A 7 -0.98 -3.97 -18.67
C GLU A 7 -1.09 -3.28 -17.30
N ARG A 8 -1.28 -1.95 -17.28
CA ARG A 8 -1.44 -1.14 -16.05
C ARG A 8 -2.88 -0.68 -15.81
N LYS A 9 -3.86 -1.18 -16.57
CA LYS A 9 -5.26 -0.74 -16.45
C LYS A 9 -5.84 -0.95 -15.06
N LEU A 10 -5.53 -2.08 -14.41
CA LEU A 10 -5.98 -2.38 -13.05
C LEU A 10 -5.36 -1.43 -12.03
N ASP A 11 -4.05 -1.18 -12.12
CA ASP A 11 -3.33 -0.25 -11.24
C ASP A 11 -3.91 1.17 -11.34
N ARG A 12 -4.21 1.63 -12.56
CA ARG A 12 -4.85 2.94 -12.77
C ARG A 12 -6.29 3.00 -12.25
N GLY A 13 -7.04 1.91 -12.35
CA GLY A 13 -8.43 1.85 -11.89
C GLY A 13 -8.54 1.81 -10.35
N PHE A 14 -7.56 1.20 -9.70
CA PHE A 14 -7.55 1.01 -8.25
C PHE A 14 -7.70 2.32 -7.47
N ILE A 15 -6.91 3.34 -7.82
CA ILE A 15 -6.92 4.61 -7.08
C ILE A 15 -8.29 5.30 -7.14
N TYR A 16 -9.01 5.18 -8.26
CA TYR A 16 -10.35 5.71 -8.40
C TYR A 16 -11.37 4.90 -7.58
N GLY A 17 -11.22 3.58 -7.51
CA GLY A 17 -12.05 2.72 -6.67
C GLY A 17 -11.91 3.06 -5.18
N MET A 18 -10.67 3.20 -4.71
CA MET A 18 -10.39 3.69 -3.35
C MET A 18 -10.99 5.07 -3.09
N ALA A 19 -10.75 6.03 -3.98
CA ALA A 19 -11.23 7.39 -3.81
C ALA A 19 -12.76 7.45 -3.75
N ALA A 20 -13.45 6.65 -4.57
CA ALA A 20 -14.90 6.54 -4.55
C ALA A 20 -15.42 5.98 -3.21
N LEU A 21 -14.85 4.86 -2.74
CA LEU A 21 -15.23 4.27 -1.45
C LEU A 21 -14.96 5.22 -0.28
N ALA A 22 -13.82 5.89 -0.28
CA ALA A 22 -13.47 6.88 0.75
C ALA A 22 -14.40 8.10 0.72
N HIS A 23 -14.83 8.53 -0.47
CA HIS A 23 -15.79 9.62 -0.64
C HIS A 23 -17.20 9.24 -0.16
N GLU A 24 -17.65 8.02 -0.45
CA GLU A 24 -18.95 7.51 0.00
C GLU A 24 -18.99 7.28 1.51
N ALA A 25 -17.88 6.85 2.11
CA ALA A 25 -17.72 6.71 3.55
C ALA A 25 -17.72 8.10 4.21
N GLN A 26 -18.89 8.57 4.66
CA GLN A 26 -19.00 9.83 5.41
C GLN A 26 -18.40 9.72 6.82
N ASP A 27 -18.44 8.53 7.40
CA ASP A 27 -17.89 8.27 8.73
C ASP A 27 -16.36 7.97 8.66
N PRO A 28 -15.53 8.66 9.46
CA PRO A 28 -14.09 8.42 9.52
C PRO A 28 -13.70 6.97 9.85
N LEU A 29 -14.48 6.25 10.66
CA LEU A 29 -14.21 4.86 11.04
C LEU A 29 -14.36 3.91 9.85
N LEU A 30 -15.26 4.23 8.90
CA LEU A 30 -15.40 3.47 7.66
C LEU A 30 -14.22 3.72 6.70
N ARG A 31 -13.72 4.96 6.63
CA ARG A 31 -12.50 5.29 5.87
C ARG A 31 -11.28 4.58 6.46
N TYR A 32 -11.22 4.48 7.78
CA TYR A 32 -10.19 3.70 8.47
C TYR A 32 -10.22 2.23 8.09
N SER A 33 -11.40 1.59 8.10
CA SER A 33 -11.53 0.18 7.69
C SER A 33 -11.02 -0.07 6.27
N LEU A 34 -11.09 0.93 5.39
CA LEU A 34 -10.54 0.84 4.02
C LEU A 34 -9.02 0.92 3.99
N ILE A 35 -8.40 1.82 4.75
CA ILE A 35 -6.97 2.13 4.65
C ILE A 35 -6.09 1.27 5.57
N ALA A 36 -6.60 0.83 6.72
CA ALA A 36 -5.81 0.07 7.70
C ALA A 36 -5.18 -1.21 7.11
N PRO A 37 -5.86 -2.02 6.27
CA PRO A 37 -5.21 -3.15 5.61
C PRO A 37 -4.05 -2.72 4.70
N LEU A 38 -4.19 -1.60 3.98
CA LEU A 38 -3.15 -1.10 3.08
C LEU A 38 -1.89 -0.73 3.86
N GLU A 39 -2.04 0.04 4.95
CA GLU A 39 -0.94 0.42 5.84
C GLU A 39 -0.23 -0.81 6.41
N PHE A 40 -1.00 -1.77 6.91
CA PHE A 40 -0.45 -3.02 7.46
C PHE A 40 0.40 -3.77 6.43
N PHE A 41 -0.11 -3.96 5.21
CA PHE A 41 0.64 -4.65 4.17
C PHE A 41 1.83 -3.84 3.65
N ALA A 42 1.71 -2.51 3.56
CA ALA A 42 2.80 -1.63 3.17
C ALA A 42 3.94 -1.72 4.19
N HIS A 43 3.64 -1.59 5.49
CA HIS A 43 4.64 -1.71 6.55
C HIS A 43 5.38 -3.05 6.49
N LEU A 44 4.65 -4.17 6.38
CA LEU A 44 5.25 -5.50 6.23
C LEU A 44 6.16 -5.61 5.00
N LEU A 45 5.78 -4.98 3.88
CA LEU A 45 6.57 -4.98 2.66
C LEU A 45 7.87 -4.17 2.86
N PHE A 46 7.77 -2.96 3.38
CA PHE A 46 8.93 -2.06 3.56
C PHE A 46 9.93 -2.58 4.58
N ASP A 47 9.47 -3.25 5.63
CA ASP A 47 10.33 -3.98 6.56
C ASP A 47 11.23 -5.02 5.88
N LYS A 48 10.78 -5.59 4.76
CA LYS A 48 11.54 -6.58 3.97
C LYS A 48 12.36 -5.95 2.86
N THR A 49 11.91 -4.84 2.28
CA THR A 49 12.60 -4.22 1.14
C THR A 49 13.66 -3.20 1.57
N ALA A 50 13.50 -2.53 2.72
CA ALA A 50 14.46 -1.53 3.19
C ALA A 50 15.89 -2.10 3.38
N PRO A 51 16.10 -3.30 3.94
CA PRO A 51 17.43 -3.91 4.00
C PRO A 51 18.04 -4.19 2.62
N ILE A 52 17.22 -4.54 1.63
CA ILE A 52 17.66 -4.77 0.25
C ILE A 52 18.07 -3.44 -0.40
N ALA A 53 17.28 -2.39 -0.18
CA ALA A 53 17.56 -1.04 -0.66
C ALA A 53 18.88 -0.49 -0.07
N ARG A 54 19.13 -0.70 1.23
CA ARG A 54 20.40 -0.35 1.89
C ARG A 54 21.58 -1.06 1.23
N LYS A 55 21.50 -2.39 1.09
CA LYS A 55 22.56 -3.17 0.44
C LYS A 55 22.82 -2.69 -1.00
N PHE A 56 21.76 -2.44 -1.77
CA PHE A 56 21.89 -1.91 -3.13
C PHE A 56 22.60 -0.54 -3.14
N ALA A 57 22.26 0.34 -2.21
CA ALA A 57 22.91 1.64 -2.08
C ALA A 57 24.39 1.52 -1.66
N GLU A 58 24.73 0.60 -0.76
CA GLU A 58 26.12 0.31 -0.38
C GLU A 58 26.95 -0.21 -1.57
N GLU A 59 26.37 -1.08 -2.41
CA GLU A 59 27.06 -1.70 -3.54
C GLU A 59 27.17 -0.79 -4.77
N THR A 60 26.20 0.12 -4.97
CA THR A 60 26.08 0.90 -6.21
C THR A 60 26.20 2.41 -6.02
N GLY A 61 26.09 2.91 -4.79
CA GLY A 61 25.97 4.33 -4.48
C GLY A 61 24.60 4.95 -4.81
N ILE A 62 23.64 4.16 -5.33
CA ILE A 62 22.31 4.66 -5.72
C ILE A 62 21.30 4.40 -4.59
N GLN A 63 20.66 5.47 -4.11
CA GLN A 63 19.62 5.40 -3.09
C GLN A 63 18.26 5.06 -3.72
N LEU A 64 17.60 4.01 -3.25
CA LEU A 64 16.24 3.67 -3.62
C LEU A 64 15.25 4.29 -2.63
N GLU A 65 15.03 5.59 -2.74
CA GLU A 65 14.34 6.42 -1.73
C GLU A 65 12.96 5.89 -1.33
N TYR A 66 12.16 5.42 -2.29
CA TYR A 66 10.80 4.93 -2.04
C TYR A 66 10.75 3.59 -1.29
N VAL A 67 11.70 2.67 -1.53
CA VAL A 67 11.72 1.35 -0.89
C VAL A 67 12.78 1.22 0.21
N GLY A 68 13.46 2.32 0.51
CA GLY A 68 14.53 2.41 1.49
C GLY A 68 14.09 3.14 2.76
N ASP A 69 15.08 3.47 3.59
CA ASP A 69 14.84 3.99 4.95
C ASP A 69 14.13 5.37 4.95
N ILE A 70 14.14 6.11 3.83
CA ILE A 70 13.44 7.39 3.71
C ILE A 70 11.93 7.20 3.84
N HIS A 71 11.35 6.22 3.16
CA HIS A 71 9.92 5.94 3.24
C HIS A 71 9.51 5.54 4.66
N SER A 72 10.25 4.63 5.30
CA SER A 72 9.99 4.23 6.69
C SER A 72 10.18 5.36 7.72
N GLY A 73 10.97 6.39 7.40
CA GLY A 73 11.14 7.58 8.24
C GLY A 73 9.99 8.57 8.14
N VAL A 74 9.21 8.55 7.05
CA VAL A 74 8.04 9.43 6.82
C VAL A 74 6.73 8.71 7.19
N GLU A 75 6.65 7.41 6.91
CA GLU A 75 5.51 6.55 7.17
C GLU A 75 5.92 5.41 8.12
N PRO A 76 5.82 5.61 9.45
CA PRO A 76 6.41 4.73 10.45
C PRO A 76 5.66 3.39 10.64
N GLY A 77 4.67 3.08 9.81
CA GLY A 77 3.86 1.86 9.91
C GLY A 77 2.52 2.02 10.64
N GLY A 78 1.96 3.23 10.62
CA GLY A 78 0.63 3.55 11.14
C GLY A 78 0.08 4.80 10.45
N LEU A 79 -1.22 5.04 10.58
CA LEU A 79 -1.83 6.22 9.96
C LEU A 79 -1.29 7.50 10.59
N VAL A 80 -0.94 8.47 9.75
CA VAL A 80 -0.45 9.78 10.21
C VAL A 80 -1.42 10.88 9.84
N ASN A 81 -1.52 11.91 10.69
CA ASN A 81 -2.28 13.11 10.39
C ASN A 81 -1.49 14.06 9.45
N GLN A 82 -2.06 15.22 9.13
CA GLN A 82 -1.39 16.21 8.27
C GLN A 82 -0.08 16.79 8.84
N GLN A 83 0.14 16.61 10.14
CA GLN A 83 1.33 17.03 10.87
C GLN A 83 2.37 15.90 10.99
N HIS A 84 2.13 14.74 10.35
CA HIS A 84 2.94 13.51 10.46
C HIS A 84 2.98 12.91 11.87
N GLU A 85 1.94 13.14 12.67
CA GLU A 85 1.79 12.50 13.97
C GLU A 85 0.99 11.20 13.79
N ILE A 86 1.43 10.11 14.41
CA ILE A 86 0.73 8.83 14.41
C ILE A 86 -0.64 9.03 15.07
N ILE A 87 -1.69 8.65 14.35
CA ILE A 87 -3.05 8.62 14.85
C ILE A 87 -3.17 7.43 15.80
N ASP A 88 -3.73 7.67 16.98
CA ASP A 88 -4.03 6.61 17.94
C ASP A 88 -5.12 5.68 17.36
N GLU A 89 -4.73 4.45 17.02
CA GLU A 89 -5.64 3.47 16.45
C GLU A 89 -6.64 2.92 17.49
N ASP A 90 -6.41 3.13 18.79
CA ASP A 90 -7.36 2.76 19.84
C ASP A 90 -8.66 3.56 19.75
N LEU A 91 -8.65 4.75 19.10
CA LEU A 91 -9.86 5.49 18.76
C LEU A 91 -10.86 4.64 17.95
N PHE A 92 -10.38 3.67 17.17
CA PHE A 92 -11.23 2.78 16.36
C PHE A 92 -11.71 1.55 17.14
N THR A 93 -11.00 1.14 18.20
CA THR A 93 -11.43 0.03 19.06
C THR A 93 -12.42 0.47 20.13
N GLU A 94 -12.34 1.74 20.56
CA GLU A 94 -13.26 2.36 21.51
C GLU A 94 -14.57 2.86 20.86
N ALA A 95 -14.55 3.13 19.55
CA ALA A 95 -15.72 3.59 18.83
C ALA A 95 -16.74 2.44 18.59
N VAL A 96 -17.97 2.64 19.08
CA VAL A 96 -19.05 1.67 18.86
C VAL A 96 -19.70 1.92 17.50
N LEU A 97 -19.27 1.16 16.50
CA LEU A 97 -19.99 1.04 15.23
C LEU A 97 -21.35 0.36 15.45
N ASP A 98 -22.38 0.78 14.73
CA ASP A 98 -23.61 -0.03 14.65
C ASP A 98 -23.40 -1.26 13.74
N GLU A 99 -24.41 -2.13 13.65
CA GLU A 99 -24.31 -3.35 12.83
C GLU A 99 -24.11 -3.06 11.33
N GLN A 100 -24.76 -2.01 10.82
CA GLN A 100 -24.65 -1.62 9.42
C GLN A 100 -23.27 -1.07 9.10
N MET A 101 -22.73 -0.21 9.96
CA MET A 101 -21.38 0.33 9.82
C MET A 101 -20.32 -0.75 9.96
N ARG A 102 -20.46 -1.68 10.91
CA ARG A 102 -19.55 -2.84 11.03
C ARG A 102 -19.51 -3.65 9.75
N LYS A 103 -20.68 -4.02 9.24
CA LYS A 103 -20.78 -4.77 7.98
C LYS A 103 -20.11 -4.02 6.84
N ARG A 104 -20.39 -2.72 6.70
CA ARG A 104 -19.82 -1.90 5.65
C ARG A 104 -18.30 -1.75 5.76
N GLY A 105 -17.79 -1.54 6.97
CA GLY A 105 -16.35 -1.46 7.23
C GLY A 105 -15.63 -2.74 6.84
N LEU A 106 -16.20 -3.90 7.19
CA LEU A 106 -15.66 -5.21 6.79
C LEU A 106 -15.65 -5.38 5.27
N GLU A 107 -16.73 -5.04 4.56
CA GLU A 107 -16.78 -5.09 3.10
C GLU A 107 -15.69 -4.19 2.45
N MET A 108 -15.42 -3.02 3.03
CA MET A 108 -14.38 -2.11 2.54
C MET A 108 -12.97 -2.66 2.82
N ALA A 109 -12.75 -3.29 3.97
CA ALA A 109 -11.49 -3.94 4.31
C ALA A 109 -11.22 -5.15 3.40
N GLU A 110 -12.22 -6.00 3.18
CA GLU A 110 -12.16 -7.14 2.26
C GLU A 110 -11.83 -6.69 0.84
N TYR A 111 -12.51 -5.64 0.35
CA TYR A 111 -12.18 -5.04 -0.94
C TYR A 111 -10.71 -4.62 -1.02
N MET A 112 -10.15 -3.98 0.02
CA MET A 112 -8.75 -3.58 0.02
C MET A 112 -7.81 -4.78 -0.10
N CYS A 113 -8.04 -5.82 0.70
CA CYS A 113 -7.26 -7.06 0.67
C CYS A 113 -7.30 -7.71 -0.73
N ASP A 114 -8.49 -7.86 -1.32
CA ASP A 114 -8.67 -8.45 -2.65
C ASP A 114 -7.91 -7.65 -3.72
N GLN A 115 -7.99 -6.32 -3.64
CA GLN A 115 -7.30 -5.43 -4.56
C GLN A 115 -5.77 -5.56 -4.45
N ILE A 116 -5.23 -5.68 -3.23
CA ILE A 116 -3.79 -5.89 -2.99
C ILE A 116 -3.36 -7.23 -3.59
N GLU A 117 -4.08 -8.31 -3.29
CA GLU A 117 -3.75 -9.64 -3.79
C GLU A 117 -3.79 -9.71 -5.32
N LEU A 118 -4.83 -9.14 -5.93
CA LEU A 118 -4.99 -9.08 -7.39
C LEU A 118 -3.79 -8.39 -8.06
N ARG A 119 -3.32 -7.27 -7.51
CA ARG A 119 -2.16 -6.55 -8.04
C ARG A 119 -0.86 -7.30 -7.85
N TRP A 120 -0.65 -7.95 -6.69
CA TRP A 120 0.54 -8.76 -6.47
C TRP A 120 0.63 -9.92 -7.45
N LYS A 121 -0.48 -10.61 -7.71
CA LYS A 121 -0.58 -11.64 -8.76
C LYS A 121 -0.28 -11.05 -10.14
N GLY A 122 -0.86 -9.91 -10.47
CA GLY A 122 -0.61 -9.21 -11.74
C GLY A 122 0.87 -8.82 -11.94
N ASN A 123 1.50 -8.27 -10.90
CA ASN A 123 2.92 -7.89 -10.92
C ASN A 123 3.83 -9.11 -11.04
N LEU A 124 3.50 -10.23 -10.40
CA LEU A 124 4.24 -11.48 -10.55
C LEU A 124 4.17 -12.02 -11.99
N GLU A 125 2.98 -12.05 -12.59
CA GLU A 125 2.82 -12.48 -13.99
C GLU A 125 3.53 -11.54 -14.96
N PHE A 126 3.48 -10.23 -14.69
CA PHE A 126 4.26 -9.25 -15.44
C PHE A 126 5.77 -9.51 -15.35
N ALA A 127 6.29 -9.79 -14.15
CA ALA A 127 7.71 -10.09 -13.94
C ALA A 127 8.15 -11.39 -14.64
N LYS A 128 7.34 -12.46 -14.56
CA LYS A 128 7.60 -13.74 -15.25
C LYS A 128 7.73 -13.56 -16.77
N LYS A 129 6.83 -12.80 -17.39
CA LYS A 129 6.84 -12.55 -18.85
C LYS A 129 8.09 -11.81 -19.33
N ARG A 130 8.70 -11.02 -18.46
CA ARG A 130 9.88 -10.23 -18.81
C ARG A 130 11.20 -10.93 -18.53
N GLU A 131 11.16 -12.17 -18.01
CA GLU A 131 12.35 -12.87 -17.54
C GLU A 131 13.26 -11.89 -16.79
N TRP A 132 12.93 -11.52 -15.54
CA TRP A 132 13.81 -10.72 -14.67
C TRP A 132 15.13 -11.46 -14.32
N ALA A 133 15.74 -12.09 -15.31
CA ALA A 133 16.87 -13.00 -15.34
C ALA A 133 17.98 -12.48 -16.26
N THR A 134 17.96 -11.21 -16.67
CA THR A 134 19.21 -10.53 -17.01
C THR A 134 19.63 -9.75 -15.77
N PRO A 135 20.72 -10.14 -15.08
CA PRO A 135 21.29 -9.31 -14.04
C PRO A 135 21.47 -7.92 -14.64
N ILE A 136 20.93 -6.89 -13.98
CA ILE A 136 21.35 -5.52 -14.27
C ILE A 136 22.85 -5.57 -14.00
N ALA A 137 23.66 -5.56 -15.07
CA ALA A 137 25.09 -5.42 -14.93
C ALA A 137 25.27 -4.09 -14.20
N VAL A 138 25.68 -4.18 -12.94
CA VAL A 138 26.12 -3.04 -12.16
C VAL A 138 27.33 -2.51 -12.93
N VAL A 139 27.14 -1.39 -13.63
CA VAL A 139 28.20 -0.67 -14.34
C VAL A 139 28.95 0.18 -13.34
#